data_AF-A0A0B7BB21-F1
#
_entry.id   AF-A0A0B7BB21-F1
#
_cell.length_a   1.000
_cell.length_b   1.000
_cell.length_c   1.000
_cell.angle_alpha   90.00
_cell.angle_beta   90.00
_cell.angle_gamma   90.00
#
_symmetry.space_group_name_H-M   'P 1'
#
loop_
_entity.id
_entity.type
_entity.pdbx_description
1 polymer ?
#
loop_
_entity_poly.entity_id
_entity_poly.type
_entity_poly.pdbx_seq_one_letter_code
_entity_poly.pdbx_strand_id
1 'polypeptide(L)'
;ISFDEWCRKQKEEFHKLYEDCEGRFVLLNNRERDNEKKRKQIQEIVLHATNLQKQTGFYTSQCFETAEKQREKMIVDLKVPQLKLEIQQQVTILTANLEKYSENPSEVQQKKIRESVQKLKTLIKKEDKGYNVLGEMVKLVDEVDKNMNDRIQLKILADKLEKARQVKTGWTIAGTVCTIVGGVVALVVPPLGAVVAGGTVFVGAIGTAIGSLALYSKEKSTEEQHDKLKKKINKK
;
A
#
# COMPACT_ATOMS: atom_id res chain seq x y z
N ILE A 1 37.37 11.67 57.13
CA ILE A 1 37.08 12.27 55.81
C ILE A 1 35.87 11.56 55.23
N SER A 2 34.90 12.28 54.68
CA SER A 2 33.83 11.65 53.90
C SER A 2 34.39 11.18 52.54
N PHE A 3 33.69 10.28 51.85
CA PHE A 3 34.10 9.88 50.50
C PHE A 3 34.01 11.05 49.52
N ASP A 4 33.00 11.92 49.67
CA ASP A 4 32.87 13.17 48.92
C ASP A 4 34.10 14.08 49.09
N GLU A 5 34.55 14.28 50.33
CA GLU A 5 35.76 15.04 50.64
C GLU A 5 37.02 14.37 50.08
N TRP A 6 37.05 13.04 50.04
CA TRP A 6 38.15 12.29 49.44
C TRP A 6 38.17 12.47 47.91
N CYS A 7 37.02 12.41 47.23
CA CYS A 7 36.88 12.65 45.79
C CYS A 7 37.34 14.06 45.40
N ARG A 8 36.94 15.08 46.17
CA ARG A 8 37.34 16.47 45.91
C ARG A 8 38.83 16.75 46.10
N LYS A 9 39.54 15.89 46.83
CA LYS A 9 40.99 15.97 47.03
C LYS A 9 41.80 15.19 45.99
N GLN A 10 41.15 14.39 45.14
CA GLN A 10 41.82 13.70 44.06
C GLN A 10 42.33 14.71 43.02
N LYS A 11 43.41 14.39 42.34
CA LYS A 11 44.00 15.20 41.27
C LYS A 11 43.73 14.53 39.91
N GLU A 12 44.04 15.26 38.84
CA GLU A 12 44.11 14.72 37.47
C GLU A 12 42.76 14.21 36.93
N GLU A 13 42.78 13.09 36.20
CA GLU A 13 41.67 12.56 35.42
C GLU A 13 40.46 12.18 36.29
N PHE A 14 40.69 11.70 37.50
CA PHE A 14 39.60 11.29 38.40
C PHE A 14 38.78 12.49 38.87
N HIS A 15 39.43 13.61 39.19
CA HIS A 15 38.71 14.81 39.61
C HIS A 15 37.80 15.32 38.49
N LYS A 16 38.31 15.33 37.26
CA LYS A 16 37.54 15.68 36.06
C LYS A 16 36.32 14.77 35.89
N LEU A 17 36.48 13.46 36.02
CA LEU A 17 35.33 12.53 35.94
C LEU A 17 34.29 12.80 37.03
N TYR A 18 34.73 13.07 38.25
CA TYR A 18 33.83 13.40 39.36
C TYR A 18 33.07 14.72 39.09
N GLU A 19 33.71 15.73 38.51
CA GLU A 19 33.06 16.97 38.05
C GLU A 19 32.11 16.73 36.87
N ASP A 20 32.50 15.97 35.85
CA ASP A 20 31.67 15.61 34.69
C ASP A 20 30.42 14.82 35.11
N CYS A 21 30.53 14.04 36.19
CA CYS A 21 29.40 13.35 36.82
C CYS A 21 28.63 14.20 37.84
N GLU A 22 28.95 15.50 37.99
CA GLU A 22 28.36 16.45 38.94
C GLU A 22 28.35 15.93 40.39
N GLY A 23 29.41 15.23 40.77
CA GLY A 23 29.56 14.66 42.11
C GLY A 23 28.56 13.53 42.44
N ARG A 24 27.88 12.95 41.45
CA ARG A 24 27.01 11.78 41.64
C ARG A 24 27.85 10.52 41.83
N PHE A 25 27.82 9.93 43.02
CA PHE A 25 28.48 8.65 43.32
C PHE A 25 27.62 7.80 44.26
N VAL A 26 27.84 6.49 44.25
CA VAL A 26 27.27 5.57 45.25
C VAL A 26 28.34 4.58 45.68
N LEU A 27 28.46 4.35 46.99
CA LEU A 27 29.39 3.38 47.55
C LEU A 27 28.71 2.02 47.73
N LEU A 28 29.23 1.00 47.06
CA LEU A 28 28.72 -0.36 47.12
C LEU A 28 29.64 -1.28 47.92
N ASN A 29 29.09 -1.97 48.91
CA ASN A 29 29.77 -3.06 49.59
C ASN A 29 29.23 -4.40 49.09
N ASN A 30 29.83 -4.94 48.03
CA ASN A 30 29.42 -6.21 47.43
C ASN A 30 29.59 -7.43 48.34
N ARG A 31 30.27 -7.27 49.49
CA ARG A 31 30.43 -8.31 50.53
C ARG A 31 29.47 -8.14 51.69
N GLU A 32 28.63 -7.11 51.69
CA GLU A 32 27.62 -6.91 52.72
C GLU A 32 26.72 -8.15 52.80
N ARG A 33 26.38 -8.58 54.02
CA ARG A 33 25.49 -9.73 54.25
C ARG A 33 24.15 -9.28 54.80
N ASP A 34 24.12 -8.14 55.47
CA ASP A 34 22.91 -7.53 56.00
C ASP A 34 21.98 -7.05 54.86
N ASN A 35 20.78 -7.61 54.81
CA ASN A 35 19.79 -7.28 53.78
C ASN A 35 19.28 -5.84 53.87
N GLU A 36 19.21 -5.26 55.08
CA GLU A 36 18.77 -3.88 55.23
C GLU A 36 19.80 -2.91 54.65
N LYS A 37 21.09 -3.15 54.93
CA LYS A 37 22.20 -2.36 54.37
C LYS A 37 22.29 -2.50 52.86
N LYS A 38 22.13 -3.71 52.31
CA LYS A 38 22.02 -3.92 50.85
C LYS A 38 20.87 -3.13 50.25
N ARG A 39 19.68 -3.18 50.88
CA ARG A 39 18.51 -2.46 50.39
C ARG A 39 18.75 -0.95 50.39
N LYS A 40 19.38 -0.41 51.43
CA LYS A 40 19.76 1.02 51.49
C LYS A 40 20.69 1.42 50.34
N GLN A 41 21.72 0.61 50.06
CA GLN A 41 22.62 0.85 48.92
C GLN A 41 21.90 0.84 47.57
N ILE A 42 21.00 -0.12 47.36
CA ILE A 42 20.19 -0.19 46.13
C ILE A 42 19.24 1.02 46.03
N GLN A 43 18.60 1.41 47.13
CA GLN A 43 17.71 2.58 47.16
C GLN A 43 18.44 3.87 46.81
N GLU A 44 19.68 4.03 47.25
CA GLU A 44 20.54 5.17 46.88
C GLU A 44 20.79 5.21 45.37
N ILE A 45 21.14 4.08 44.74
CA ILE A 45 21.30 3.99 43.27
C ILE A 45 20.01 4.37 42.55
N VAL A 46 18.88 3.79 42.96
CA VAL A 46 17.58 4.06 42.33
C VAL A 46 17.20 5.53 42.48
N LEU A 47 17.47 6.14 43.64
CA LEU A 47 17.21 7.56 43.88
C LEU A 47 18.03 8.44 42.94
N HIS A 48 19.34 8.18 42.81
CA HIS A 48 20.20 8.92 41.88
C HIS A 48 19.76 8.75 40.43
N ALA A 49 19.47 7.52 40.00
CA ALA A 49 19.00 7.23 38.65
C ALA A 49 17.66 7.92 38.34
N THR A 50 16.71 7.88 39.28
CA THR A 50 15.41 8.54 39.15
C THR A 50 15.55 10.06 39.08
N ASN A 51 16.40 10.65 39.91
CA ASN A 51 16.64 12.09 39.90
C ASN A 51 17.30 12.53 38.59
N LEU A 52 18.30 11.78 38.11
CA LEU A 52 18.95 12.03 36.83
C LEU A 52 17.93 11.95 35.69
N GLN A 53 17.13 10.89 35.65
CA GLN A 53 16.06 10.73 34.66
C GLN A 53 15.06 11.89 34.68
N LYS A 54 14.70 12.42 35.86
CA LYS A 54 13.80 13.59 35.97
C LYS A 54 14.43 14.88 35.46
N GLN A 55 15.74 15.03 35.62
CA GLN A 55 16.48 16.24 35.20
C GLN A 55 16.80 16.24 33.71
N THR A 56 17.30 15.12 33.18
CA THR A 56 17.84 15.04 31.82
C THR A 56 17.00 14.18 30.88
N GLY A 57 16.00 13.47 31.39
CA GLY A 57 15.30 12.42 30.63
C GLY A 57 16.15 11.16 30.49
N PHE A 58 15.68 10.25 29.61
CA PHE A 58 16.47 9.09 29.21
C PHE A 58 17.59 9.50 28.27
N TYR A 59 18.73 8.80 28.36
CA TYR A 59 19.78 8.93 27.36
C TYR A 59 19.22 8.59 25.98
N THR A 60 19.32 9.53 25.05
CA THR A 60 18.93 9.37 23.65
C THR A 60 20.10 9.75 22.74
N SER A 61 20.11 9.18 21.55
CA SER A 61 21.08 9.44 20.51
C SER A 61 20.46 9.10 19.16
N GLN A 62 21.09 9.56 18.08
CA GLN A 62 20.66 9.25 16.73
C GLN A 62 20.55 7.74 16.46
N CYS A 63 21.37 6.92 17.14
CA CYS A 63 21.30 5.47 17.05
C CYS A 63 19.99 4.92 17.62
N PHE A 64 19.49 5.47 18.74
CA PHE A 64 18.21 5.06 19.32
C PHE A 64 17.03 5.46 18.43
N GLU A 65 17.03 6.68 17.89
CA GLU A 65 15.99 7.13 16.96
C GLU A 65 15.96 6.26 15.69
N THR A 66 17.14 5.90 15.19
CA THR A 66 17.26 5.02 14.01
C THR A 66 16.76 3.61 14.33
N ALA A 67 17.15 3.05 15.48
CA ALA A 67 16.68 1.75 15.93
C ALA A 67 15.16 1.74 16.15
N GLU A 68 14.59 2.82 16.68
CA GLU A 68 13.14 2.95 16.85
C GLU A 68 12.42 2.96 15.51
N LYS A 69 12.86 3.77 14.54
CA LYS A 69 12.30 3.77 13.17
C LYS A 69 12.42 2.41 12.50
N GLN A 70 13.56 1.73 12.66
CA GLN A 70 13.75 0.37 12.12
C GLN A 70 12.82 -0.64 12.79
N ARG A 71 12.65 -0.56 14.11
CA ARG A 71 11.71 -1.40 14.86
C ARG A 71 10.28 -1.18 14.40
N GLU A 72 9.86 0.07 14.21
CA GLU A 72 8.54 0.39 13.68
C GLU A 72 8.34 -0.14 12.25
N LYS A 73 9.32 0.04 11.38
CA LYS A 73 9.31 -0.54 10.03
C LYS A 73 9.17 -2.05 10.09
N MET A 74 9.94 -2.73 10.94
CA MET A 74 9.87 -4.18 11.11
C MET A 74 8.48 -4.63 11.59
N ILE A 75 7.84 -3.89 12.49
CA ILE A 75 6.47 -4.17 12.94
C ILE A 75 5.48 -4.06 11.77
N VAL A 76 5.66 -3.08 10.88
CA VAL A 76 4.84 -2.95 9.66
C VAL A 76 5.13 -4.11 8.71
N ASP A 77 6.41 -4.42 8.44
CA ASP A 77 6.87 -5.52 7.59
C ASP A 77 6.25 -6.87 8.01
N LEU A 78 6.20 -7.15 9.31
CA LEU A 78 5.60 -8.38 9.86
C LEU A 78 4.09 -8.49 9.57
N LYS A 79 3.39 -7.36 9.44
CA LYS A 79 1.94 -7.32 9.12
C LYS A 79 1.65 -7.36 7.62
N VAL A 80 2.66 -7.13 6.78
CA VAL A 80 2.50 -7.06 5.31
C VAL A 80 1.77 -8.27 4.74
N PRO A 81 2.08 -9.54 5.09
CA PRO A 81 1.41 -10.67 4.47
C PRO A 81 -0.11 -10.68 4.70
N GLN A 82 -0.53 -10.34 5.93
CA GLN A 82 -1.95 -10.25 6.28
C GLN A 82 -2.61 -9.07 5.55
N LEU A 83 -1.98 -7.89 5.58
CA LEU A 83 -2.49 -6.70 4.90
C LEU A 83 -2.61 -6.92 3.38
N LYS A 84 -1.62 -7.57 2.76
CA LYS A 84 -1.66 -7.93 1.33
C LYS A 84 -2.89 -8.79 1.02
N LEU A 85 -3.18 -9.80 1.85
CA LEU A 85 -4.35 -10.65 1.66
C LEU A 85 -5.67 -9.87 1.78
N GLU A 86 -5.81 -9.03 2.82
CA GLU A 86 -7.00 -8.21 3.03
C GLU A 86 -7.21 -7.20 1.88
N ILE A 87 -6.15 -6.55 1.41
CA ILE A 87 -6.20 -5.63 0.28
C ILE A 87 -6.58 -6.36 -1.01
N GLN A 88 -5.99 -7.53 -1.28
CA GLN A 88 -6.33 -8.33 -2.47
C GLN A 88 -7.79 -8.76 -2.47
N GLN A 89 -8.34 -9.14 -1.31
CA GLN A 89 -9.77 -9.43 -1.17
C GLN A 89 -10.63 -8.21 -1.49
N GLN A 90 -10.28 -7.03 -0.98
CA GLN A 90 -11.00 -5.79 -1.27
C GLN A 90 -10.91 -5.39 -2.74
N VAL A 91 -9.73 -5.53 -3.37
CA VAL A 91 -9.54 -5.32 -4.81
C VAL A 91 -10.41 -6.28 -5.62
N THR A 92 -10.50 -7.55 -5.23
CA THR A 92 -11.34 -8.54 -5.91
C THR A 92 -12.83 -8.14 -5.85
N ILE A 93 -13.30 -7.72 -4.69
CA ILE A 93 -14.68 -7.23 -4.51
C ILE A 93 -14.93 -5.97 -5.35
N LEU A 94 -13.96 -5.04 -5.38
CA LEU A 94 -14.04 -3.82 -6.20
C LEU A 94 -14.14 -4.13 -7.69
N THR A 95 -13.31 -5.05 -8.20
CA THR A 95 -13.33 -5.50 -9.60
C THR A 95 -14.68 -6.15 -9.94
N ALA A 96 -15.21 -7.02 -9.08
CA ALA A 96 -16.53 -7.62 -9.28
C ALA A 96 -17.67 -6.57 -9.28
N ASN A 97 -17.58 -5.55 -8.43
CA ASN A 97 -18.53 -4.44 -8.44
C ASN A 97 -18.42 -3.60 -9.72
N LEU A 98 -17.20 -3.43 -10.25
CA LEU A 98 -16.95 -2.72 -11.50
C LEU A 98 -17.50 -3.48 -12.70
N GLU A 99 -17.43 -4.81 -12.71
CA GLU A 99 -18.06 -5.66 -13.72
C GLU A 99 -19.59 -5.51 -13.69
N LYS A 100 -20.21 -5.61 -12.50
CA LYS A 100 -21.66 -5.38 -12.34
C LYS A 100 -22.11 -3.99 -12.80
N TYR A 101 -21.32 -2.96 -12.50
CA TYR A 101 -21.56 -1.60 -13.01
C TYR A 101 -21.41 -1.50 -14.54
N SER A 102 -20.55 -2.33 -15.13
CA SER A 102 -20.36 -2.38 -16.59
C SER A 102 -21.61 -2.96 -17.27
N GLU A 103 -22.29 -3.91 -16.64
CA GLU A 103 -23.56 -4.46 -17.12
C GLU A 103 -24.74 -3.51 -16.92
N ASN A 104 -24.86 -2.89 -15.73
CA ASN A 104 -25.96 -1.99 -15.40
C ASN A 104 -25.43 -0.68 -14.76
N PRO A 105 -25.08 0.34 -15.57
CA PRO A 105 -24.51 1.57 -15.04
C PRO A 105 -25.53 2.36 -14.22
N SER A 106 -25.21 2.56 -12.94
CA SER A 106 -25.97 3.39 -12.02
C SER A 106 -25.05 4.40 -11.34
N GLU A 107 -25.47 5.66 -11.27
CA GLU A 107 -24.72 6.74 -10.60
C GLU A 107 -24.45 6.40 -9.12
N VAL A 108 -25.41 5.75 -8.45
CA VAL A 108 -25.27 5.31 -7.06
C VAL A 108 -24.15 4.28 -6.92
N GLN A 109 -24.07 3.30 -7.85
CA GLN A 109 -23.02 2.30 -7.85
C GLN A 109 -21.65 2.93 -8.16
N GLN A 110 -21.58 3.85 -9.12
CA GLN A 110 -20.36 4.57 -9.47
C GLN A 110 -19.79 5.31 -8.26
N LYS A 111 -20.63 6.06 -7.54
CA LYS A 111 -20.24 6.77 -6.32
C LYS A 111 -19.72 5.81 -5.26
N LYS A 112 -20.44 4.70 -5.01
CA LYS A 112 -20.05 3.68 -4.03
C LYS A 112 -18.69 3.05 -4.35
N ILE A 113 -18.42 2.71 -5.62
CA ILE A 113 -17.14 2.15 -6.06
C ILE A 113 -16.01 3.17 -5.83
N ARG A 114 -16.21 4.43 -6.24
CA ARG A 114 -15.23 5.51 -6.03
C ARG A 114 -14.91 5.72 -4.55
N GLU A 115 -15.93 5.77 -3.70
CA GLU A 115 -15.75 5.87 -2.24
C GLU A 115 -14.96 4.68 -1.68
N SER A 116 -15.24 3.48 -2.17
CA SER A 116 -14.56 2.25 -1.73
C SER A 116 -13.09 2.21 -2.15
N VAL A 117 -12.77 2.66 -3.37
CA VAL A 117 -11.39 2.83 -3.85
C VAL A 117 -10.64 3.85 -2.99
N GLN A 118 -11.23 5.02 -2.72
CA GLN A 118 -10.59 6.04 -1.89
C GLN A 118 -10.39 5.60 -0.43
N LYS A 119 -11.37 4.87 0.12
CA LYS A 119 -11.25 4.25 1.44
C LYS A 119 -10.09 3.27 1.48
N LEU A 120 -9.96 2.42 0.46
CA LEU A 120 -8.85 1.47 0.36
C LEU A 120 -7.50 2.17 0.23
N LYS A 121 -7.37 3.19 -0.62
CA LYS A 121 -6.13 4.00 -0.73
C LYS A 121 -5.74 4.64 0.60
N THR A 122 -6.72 5.16 1.34
CA THR A 122 -6.49 5.80 2.64
C THR A 122 -6.04 4.78 3.68
N LEU A 123 -6.64 3.58 3.68
CA LEU A 123 -6.25 2.48 4.56
C LEU A 123 -4.80 2.04 4.29
N ILE A 124 -4.42 1.85 3.02
CA ILE A 124 -3.05 1.46 2.65
C ILE A 124 -2.04 2.51 3.11
N LYS A 125 -2.30 3.80 2.86
CA LYS A 125 -1.42 4.89 3.30
C LYS A 125 -1.27 4.96 4.82
N LYS A 126 -2.37 4.73 5.55
CA LYS A 126 -2.38 4.73 7.01
C LYS A 126 -1.55 3.58 7.58
N GLU A 127 -1.71 2.37 7.04
CA GLU A 127 -1.00 1.19 7.52
C GLU A 127 0.49 1.18 7.12
N ASP A 128 0.83 1.73 5.95
CA ASP A 128 2.22 1.81 5.46
C ASP A 128 3.11 2.75 6.28
N LYS A 129 2.51 3.76 6.94
CA LYS A 129 3.20 4.78 7.76
C LYS A 129 4.33 5.54 7.04
N GLY A 130 4.38 5.48 5.70
CA GLY A 130 5.43 6.11 4.90
C GLY A 130 6.70 5.27 4.74
N TYR A 131 6.71 4.00 5.16
CA TYR A 131 7.84 3.10 4.96
C TYR A 131 7.90 2.51 3.53
N ASN A 132 6.85 2.70 2.73
CA ASN A 132 6.70 2.24 1.34
C ASN A 132 6.84 0.71 1.19
N VAL A 133 6.36 -0.04 2.17
CA VAL A 133 6.37 -1.50 2.17
C VAL A 133 5.15 -2.04 1.41
N LEU A 134 4.04 -1.29 1.40
CA LEU A 134 2.82 -1.60 0.66
C LEU A 134 2.78 -0.93 -0.73
N GLY A 135 3.93 -0.46 -1.25
CA GLY A 135 4.00 0.26 -2.52
C GLY A 135 3.40 -0.49 -3.72
N GLU A 136 3.56 -1.82 -3.78
CA GLU A 136 2.93 -2.67 -4.80
C GLU A 136 1.39 -2.63 -4.73
N MET A 137 0.85 -2.63 -3.52
CA MET A 137 -0.60 -2.61 -3.29
C MET A 137 -1.19 -1.24 -3.63
N VAL A 138 -0.46 -0.16 -3.39
CA VAL A 138 -0.84 1.19 -3.86
C VAL A 138 -0.96 1.20 -5.38
N LYS A 139 0.04 0.68 -6.10
CA LYS A 139 0.01 0.58 -7.58
C LYS A 139 -1.20 -0.22 -8.07
N LEU A 140 -1.47 -1.37 -7.45
CA LEU A 140 -2.62 -2.20 -7.80
C LEU A 140 -3.95 -1.44 -7.64
N VAL A 141 -4.12 -0.70 -6.55
CA VAL A 141 -5.34 0.09 -6.32
C VAL A 141 -5.43 1.29 -7.28
N ASP A 142 -4.30 1.91 -7.63
CA ASP A 142 -4.24 2.98 -8.62
C ASP A 142 -4.61 2.47 -10.04
N GLU A 143 -4.21 1.26 -10.40
CA GLU A 143 -4.61 0.61 -11.66
C GLU A 143 -6.12 0.35 -11.70
N VAL A 144 -6.72 -0.11 -10.60
CA VAL A 144 -8.18 -0.29 -10.48
C VAL A 144 -8.91 1.05 -10.61
N ASP A 145 -8.41 2.11 -9.97
CA ASP A 145 -8.98 3.46 -10.04
C ASP A 145 -8.91 4.03 -11.47
N LYS A 146 -7.77 3.85 -12.14
CA LYS A 146 -7.60 4.24 -13.54
C LYS A 146 -8.56 3.50 -14.46
N ASN A 147 -8.64 2.17 -14.34
CA ASN A 147 -9.55 1.34 -15.13
C ASN A 147 -11.02 1.76 -14.91
N MET A 148 -11.41 2.05 -13.67
CA MET A 148 -12.74 2.56 -13.36
C MET A 148 -13.01 3.88 -14.09
N ASN A 149 -12.08 4.85 -14.03
CA ASN A 149 -12.25 6.14 -14.69
C ASN A 149 -12.31 5.99 -16.21
N ASP A 150 -11.49 5.13 -16.81
CA ASP A 150 -11.51 4.85 -18.24
C ASP A 150 -12.86 4.26 -18.68
N ARG A 151 -13.41 3.30 -17.93
CA ARG A 151 -14.74 2.71 -18.21
C ARG A 151 -15.87 3.73 -18.09
N ILE A 152 -15.81 4.61 -17.09
CA ILE A 152 -16.79 5.70 -16.92
C ILE A 152 -16.75 6.63 -18.15
N GLN A 153 -15.55 7.05 -18.57
CA GLN A 153 -15.38 7.95 -19.71
C GLN A 153 -15.90 7.33 -21.02
N LEU A 154 -15.59 6.05 -21.26
CA LEU A 154 -16.07 5.32 -22.43
C LEU A 154 -17.61 5.28 -22.50
N LYS A 155 -18.29 5.07 -21.35
CA LYS A 155 -19.76 5.09 -21.31
C LYS A 155 -20.33 6.48 -21.57
N ILE A 156 -19.77 7.52 -20.98
CA ILE A 156 -20.19 8.91 -21.23
C ILE A 156 -20.08 9.25 -22.73
N LEU A 157 -19.02 8.78 -23.40
CA LEU A 157 -18.84 8.96 -24.83
C LEU A 157 -19.85 8.16 -25.65
N ALA A 158 -20.14 6.91 -25.28
CA ALA A 158 -21.14 6.07 -25.93
C ALA A 158 -22.54 6.70 -25.85
N ASP A 159 -22.97 7.16 -24.68
CA ASP A 159 -24.27 7.81 -24.48
C ASP A 159 -24.41 9.09 -25.30
N LYS A 160 -23.34 9.91 -25.38
CA LYS A 160 -23.31 11.11 -26.23
C LYS A 160 -23.47 10.76 -27.71
N LEU A 161 -22.80 9.69 -28.16
CA LEU A 161 -22.85 9.24 -29.55
C LEU A 161 -24.23 8.66 -29.91
N GLU A 162 -24.88 7.94 -28.99
CA GLU A 162 -26.24 7.44 -29.18
C GLU A 162 -27.26 8.57 -29.26
N LYS A 163 -27.19 9.57 -28.36
CA LYS A 163 -28.04 10.77 -28.43
C LYS A 163 -27.87 11.51 -29.76
N ALA A 164 -26.63 11.66 -30.23
CA ALA A 164 -26.35 12.30 -31.52
C ALA A 164 -26.95 11.51 -32.71
N ARG A 165 -26.93 10.17 -32.67
CA ARG A 165 -27.55 9.32 -33.70
C ARG A 165 -29.08 9.49 -33.72
N GLN A 166 -29.73 9.50 -32.57
CA GLN A 166 -31.19 9.68 -32.47
C GLN A 166 -31.66 11.04 -33.02
N VAL A 167 -30.88 12.10 -32.80
CA VAL A 167 -31.18 13.43 -33.36
C VAL A 167 -31.08 13.41 -34.89
N LYS A 168 -30.07 12.72 -35.44
CA LYS A 168 -29.85 12.63 -36.89
C LYS A 168 -30.93 11.81 -37.61
N THR A 169 -31.38 10.70 -37.04
CA THR A 169 -32.50 9.93 -37.59
C THR A 169 -33.81 10.70 -37.53
N GLY A 170 -34.06 11.48 -36.48
CA GLY A 170 -35.21 12.38 -36.39
C GLY A 170 -35.24 13.43 -37.51
N TRP A 171 -34.10 14.07 -37.81
CA TRP A 171 -33.98 15.03 -38.92
C TRP A 171 -34.14 14.39 -40.31
N THR A 172 -33.67 13.16 -40.49
CA THR A 172 -33.80 12.45 -41.77
C THR A 172 -35.26 12.06 -42.04
N ILE A 173 -36.01 11.66 -41.00
CA ILE A 173 -37.45 11.37 -41.12
C ILE A 173 -38.24 12.66 -41.38
N ALA A 174 -37.93 13.77 -40.71
CA ALA A 174 -38.57 15.06 -40.97
C ALA A 174 -38.29 15.61 -42.38
N GLY A 175 -37.06 15.45 -42.89
CA GLY A 175 -36.71 15.84 -44.28
C GLY A 175 -37.35 14.97 -45.36
N THR A 176 -37.57 13.67 -45.09
CA THR A 176 -38.19 12.75 -46.06
C THR A 176 -39.71 12.95 -46.15
N VAL A 177 -40.38 13.41 -45.09
CA VAL A 177 -41.81 13.79 -45.13
C VAL A 177 -42.03 15.10 -45.91
N CYS A 178 -41.04 16.00 -45.97
CA CYS A 178 -41.13 17.22 -46.78
C CYS A 178 -40.84 17.04 -48.29
N THR A 179 -40.51 15.83 -48.76
CA THR A 179 -40.22 15.58 -50.18
C THR A 179 -41.21 14.61 -50.85
N ILE A 180 -42.36 14.34 -50.21
CA ILE A 180 -43.48 13.60 -50.81
C ILE A 180 -44.69 14.53 -50.96
N VAL A 181 -44.46 15.73 -51.52
CA VAL A 181 -45.45 16.48 -52.28
C VAL A 181 -44.71 17.16 -53.44
N GLY A 182 -44.44 16.40 -54.50
CA GLY A 182 -43.99 16.96 -55.78
C GLY A 182 -42.81 16.24 -56.41
N GLY A 183 -43.11 15.33 -57.34
CA GLY A 183 -42.20 15.04 -58.45
C GLY A 183 -41.58 13.64 -58.45
N VAL A 184 -42.12 12.80 -59.34
CA VAL A 184 -41.51 11.57 -59.84
C VAL A 184 -40.12 11.89 -60.42
N VAL A 185 -39.05 11.36 -59.81
CA VAL A 185 -37.79 11.10 -60.54
C VAL A 185 -37.24 9.76 -60.08
N ALA A 186 -37.25 8.79 -61.00
CA ALA A 186 -36.55 7.53 -60.86
C ALA A 186 -35.04 7.77 -60.88
N LEU A 187 -34.32 7.28 -59.86
CA LEU A 187 -32.87 7.18 -59.90
C LEU A 187 -32.43 5.83 -59.33
N VAL A 188 -32.00 4.99 -60.27
CA VAL A 188 -31.34 3.70 -60.12
C VAL A 188 -29.92 3.91 -59.60
N VAL A 189 -29.53 3.32 -58.47
CA VAL A 189 -28.12 3.13 -58.06
C VAL A 189 -28.01 1.83 -57.21
N PRO A 190 -26.91 1.03 -57.33
CA PRO A 190 -26.87 -0.43 -57.09
C PRO A 190 -26.55 -0.88 -55.66
N PRO A 191 -26.63 -2.20 -55.37
CA PRO A 191 -26.31 -2.76 -54.06
C PRO A 191 -24.79 -2.87 -53.86
N LEU A 192 -24.24 -2.07 -52.94
CA LEU A 192 -22.90 -2.25 -52.41
C LEU A 192 -23.00 -2.84 -51.00
N GLY A 193 -22.54 -4.07 -50.87
CA GLY A 193 -22.38 -4.77 -49.61
C GLY A 193 -21.40 -4.05 -48.68
N ALA A 194 -21.71 -4.06 -47.39
CA ALA A 194 -20.79 -3.72 -46.33
C ALA A 194 -20.77 -4.86 -45.31
N VAL A 195 -19.71 -5.66 -45.42
CA VAL A 195 -19.19 -6.51 -44.35
C VAL A 195 -18.73 -5.59 -43.22
N VAL A 196 -19.25 -5.77 -42.01
CA VAL A 196 -18.56 -5.34 -40.79
C VAL A 196 -18.46 -6.56 -39.88
N ALA A 197 -17.37 -7.30 -40.11
CA ALA A 197 -16.72 -8.12 -39.11
C ALA A 197 -15.98 -7.20 -38.13
N GLY A 198 -15.93 -7.58 -36.85
CA GLY A 198 -14.96 -7.01 -35.90
C GLY A 198 -15.60 -6.54 -34.59
N GLY A 199 -15.77 -7.47 -33.67
CA GLY A 199 -16.18 -7.19 -32.29
C GLY A 199 -15.68 -8.26 -31.33
N THR A 200 -14.43 -8.68 -31.46
CA THR A 200 -13.73 -9.47 -30.44
C THR A 200 -13.49 -8.57 -29.23
N VAL A 201 -14.33 -8.70 -28.22
CA VAL A 201 -14.17 -8.04 -26.92
C VAL A 201 -12.92 -8.61 -26.24
N PHE A 202 -11.98 -7.72 -25.96
CA PHE A 202 -10.81 -7.92 -25.10
C PHE A 202 -11.26 -8.33 -23.68
N VAL A 203 -11.44 -9.63 -23.43
CA VAL A 203 -11.58 -10.20 -22.07
C VAL A 203 -10.22 -10.68 -21.53
N GLY A 204 -9.15 -10.63 -22.33
CA GLY A 204 -7.87 -11.30 -22.03
C GLY A 204 -6.91 -10.61 -21.05
N ALA A 205 -7.11 -9.33 -20.69
CA ALA A 205 -6.07 -8.57 -19.98
C ALA A 205 -6.18 -8.57 -18.44
N ILE A 206 -7.32 -8.96 -17.85
CA ILE A 206 -7.49 -8.95 -16.38
C ILE A 206 -7.33 -10.36 -15.79
N GLY A 207 -7.69 -11.41 -16.53
CA GLY A 207 -7.43 -12.80 -16.13
C GLY A 207 -5.94 -13.12 -16.02
N THR A 208 -5.07 -12.39 -16.72
CA THR A 208 -3.61 -12.57 -16.68
C THR A 208 -2.94 -11.89 -15.49
N ALA A 209 -3.50 -10.80 -14.94
CA ALA A 209 -2.96 -10.15 -13.74
C ALA A 209 -3.37 -10.84 -12.43
N ILE A 210 -4.54 -11.51 -12.41
CA ILE A 210 -4.95 -12.36 -11.27
C ILE A 210 -4.34 -13.77 -11.42
N GLY A 211 -4.18 -14.27 -12.65
CA GLY A 211 -3.46 -15.51 -12.96
C GLY A 211 -1.96 -15.44 -12.69
N SER A 212 -1.32 -14.27 -12.81
CA SER A 212 0.12 -14.13 -12.57
C SER A 212 0.53 -14.26 -11.09
N LEU A 213 -0.38 -14.04 -10.15
CA LEU A 213 -0.13 -14.32 -8.72
C LEU A 213 -0.34 -15.80 -8.37
N ALA A 214 -1.22 -16.52 -9.10
CA ALA A 214 -1.33 -17.98 -8.99
C ALA A 214 -0.11 -18.72 -9.62
N LEU A 215 0.66 -18.06 -10.49
CA LEU A 215 1.87 -18.61 -11.10
C LEU A 215 3.11 -18.57 -10.19
N TYR A 216 3.14 -17.73 -9.16
CA TYR A 216 4.26 -17.71 -8.20
C TYR A 216 4.37 -19.00 -7.37
N SER A 217 3.28 -19.78 -7.29
CA SER A 217 3.26 -21.13 -6.69
C SER A 217 3.71 -22.23 -7.68
N LYS A 218 3.64 -21.97 -8.99
CA LYS A 218 3.98 -22.94 -10.06
C LYS A 218 5.42 -22.82 -10.57
N GLU A 219 6.08 -21.69 -10.35
CA GLU A 219 7.47 -21.43 -10.76
C GLU A 219 8.48 -22.37 -10.09
N LYS A 220 8.18 -22.81 -8.85
CA LYS A 220 8.94 -23.84 -8.13
C LYS A 220 8.89 -25.21 -8.82
N SER A 221 7.86 -25.48 -9.63
CA SER A 221 7.71 -26.74 -10.39
C SER A 221 8.46 -26.72 -11.71
N THR A 222 8.62 -25.55 -12.35
CA THR A 222 9.35 -25.40 -13.61
C THR A 222 10.86 -25.42 -13.42
N GLU A 223 11.40 -24.83 -12.34
CA GLU A 223 12.81 -24.98 -11.97
C GLU A 223 13.18 -26.45 -11.71
N GLU A 224 12.31 -27.20 -11.04
CA GLU A 224 12.52 -28.62 -10.75
C GLU A 224 12.48 -29.50 -12.01
N GLN A 225 11.66 -29.13 -13.00
CA GLN A 225 11.64 -29.79 -14.31
C GLN A 225 12.85 -29.42 -15.19
N HIS A 226 13.32 -28.19 -15.12
CA HIS A 226 14.50 -27.72 -15.85
C HIS A 226 15.80 -28.37 -15.31
N ASP A 227 15.88 -28.57 -14.00
CA ASP A 227 17.02 -29.22 -13.35
C ASP A 227 17.05 -30.74 -13.59
N LYS A 228 15.86 -31.38 -13.66
CA LYS A 228 15.72 -32.77 -14.13
C LYS A 228 16.11 -32.95 -15.60
N LEU A 229 15.84 -31.97 -16.46
CA LEU A 229 16.26 -32.00 -17.87
C LEU A 229 17.78 -31.84 -18.02
N LYS A 230 18.40 -30.89 -17.29
CA LYS A 230 19.87 -30.73 -17.28
C LYS A 230 20.61 -31.98 -16.80
N LYS A 231 20.10 -32.65 -15.76
CA LYS A 231 20.67 -33.92 -15.26
C LYS A 231 20.53 -35.08 -16.26
N LYS A 232 19.52 -35.08 -17.14
CA LYS A 232 19.37 -36.10 -18.19
C LYS A 232 20.28 -35.84 -19.40
N ILE A 233 20.57 -34.57 -19.70
CA ILE A 233 21.44 -34.20 -20.82
C ILE A 233 22.91 -34.49 -20.51
N ASN A 234 23.36 -34.32 -19.25
CA ASN A 234 24.74 -34.61 -18.83
C ASN A 234 25.02 -36.09 -18.50
N LYS A 235 24.09 -37.01 -18.78
CA LYS A 235 24.23 -38.46 -18.51
C LYS A 235 24.24 -39.34 -19.77
N LYS A 236 24.38 -38.72 -20.94
CA LYS A 236 24.69 -39.36 -22.22
C LYS A 236 26.06 -38.89 -22.68
#